data_AF-E0E1E6-F1
#
_entry.id   AF-E0E1E6-F1
#
_cell.length_a   1.000
_cell.length_b   1.000
_cell.length_c   1.000
_cell.angle_alpha   90.00
_cell.angle_beta   90.00
_cell.angle_gamma   90.00
#
_symmetry.space_group_name_H-M   'P 1'
#
loop_
_entity.id
_entity.type
_entity.pdbx_description
1 polymer ?
#
loop_
_entity_poly.entity_id
_entity_poly.type
_entity_poly.pdbx_seq_one_letter_code
_entity_poly.pdbx_strand_id
1 'polypeptide(L)'
;MAYVFDNNVPLYLQVIDIIKKQIIAGIYRPGQQLESVRALAGEFEINPNTIQRALQELENQNLVFSQRTRGRFVTDNLDLIREERYKMSQVLIKESIEALYSLGFDKEEIVEAYKKILFEEE
;
A
#
# COMPACT_ATOMS: atom_id res chain seq x y z
N MET A 1 2.49 15.36 6.81
CA MET A 1 1.79 14.40 7.70
C MET A 1 2.88 13.58 8.37
N ALA A 2 2.84 13.36 9.69
CA ALA A 2 3.80 12.46 10.33
C ALA A 2 3.35 11.01 10.09
N TYR A 3 4.24 10.15 9.62
CA TYR A 3 3.96 8.71 9.46
C TYR A 3 4.10 8.04 10.84
N VAL A 4 3.08 7.28 11.24
CA VAL A 4 3.12 6.49 12.48
C VAL A 4 3.51 5.06 12.12
N PHE A 5 4.68 4.62 12.59
CA PHE A 5 5.20 3.28 12.35
C PHE A 5 5.03 2.39 13.58
N ASP A 6 4.64 1.13 13.36
CA ASP A 6 4.57 0.12 14.40
C ASP A 6 5.96 -0.49 14.66
N ASN A 7 6.43 -0.44 15.89
CA ASN A 7 7.73 -1.00 16.26
C ASN A 7 7.79 -2.54 16.19
N ASN A 8 6.63 -3.22 16.13
CA ASN A 8 6.56 -4.69 16.02
C ASN A 8 6.65 -5.19 14.58
N VAL A 9 6.51 -4.31 13.59
CA VAL A 9 6.57 -4.66 12.17
C VAL A 9 7.86 -4.09 11.57
N PRO A 10 8.65 -4.88 10.82
CA PRO A 10 9.83 -4.37 10.15
C PRO A 10 9.53 -3.11 9.30
N LEU A 11 10.27 -2.02 9.56
CA LEU A 11 10.03 -0.70 8.93
C LEU A 11 10.00 -0.75 7.40
N TYR A 12 10.85 -1.58 6.78
CA TYR A 12 10.86 -1.69 5.31
C TYR A 12 9.54 -2.24 4.74
N LEU A 13 8.84 -3.13 5.48
CA LEU A 13 7.53 -3.65 5.07
C LEU A 13 6.47 -2.55 5.14
N GLN A 14 6.52 -1.73 6.19
CA GLN A 14 5.60 -0.60 6.34
C GLN A 14 5.80 0.44 5.23
N VAL A 15 7.05 0.72 4.85
CA VAL A 15 7.37 1.62 3.72
C VAL A 15 6.89 1.04 2.40
N ILE A 16 7.06 -0.27 2.16
CA ILE A 16 6.51 -0.95 0.97
C ILE A 16 5.00 -0.72 0.90
N ASP A 17 4.28 -0.99 2.00
CA ASP A 17 2.83 -0.84 2.04
C ASP A 17 2.37 0.59 1.82
N ILE A 18 3.04 1.58 2.40
CA ILE A 18 2.74 3.00 2.22
C ILE A 18 2.89 3.40 0.75
N ILE A 19 4.05 3.12 0.14
CA ILE A 19 4.32 3.50 -1.25
C ILE A 19 3.39 2.74 -2.20
N LYS A 20 3.16 1.45 -1.97
CA LYS A 20 2.24 0.62 -2.76
C LYS A 20 0.82 1.17 -2.73
N LYS A 21 0.31 1.56 -1.54
CA LYS A 21 -1.00 2.21 -1.40
C LYS A 21 -1.05 3.55 -2.16
N GLN A 22 0.01 4.35 -2.09
CA GLN A 22 0.08 5.62 -2.82
C GLN A 22 0.08 5.43 -4.35
N ILE A 23 0.73 4.38 -4.86
CA ILE A 23 0.67 4.00 -6.29
C ILE A 23 -0.75 3.57 -6.67
N ILE A 24 -1.35 2.65 -5.91
CA ILE A 24 -2.70 2.11 -6.16
C ILE A 24 -3.78 3.21 -6.10
N ALA A 25 -3.62 4.16 -5.18
CA ALA A 25 -4.51 5.32 -5.04
C ALA A 25 -4.28 6.40 -6.10
N GLY A 26 -3.24 6.28 -6.94
CA GLY A 26 -2.90 7.25 -7.98
C GLY A 26 -2.25 8.54 -7.46
N ILE A 27 -1.82 8.55 -6.19
CA ILE A 27 -1.02 9.65 -5.61
C ILE A 27 0.35 9.68 -6.29
N TYR A 28 0.99 8.51 -6.36
CA TYR A 28 2.13 8.28 -7.24
C TYR A 28 1.62 7.82 -8.60
N ARG A 29 1.75 8.69 -9.60
CA ARG A 29 1.20 8.45 -10.93
C ARG A 29 2.07 7.45 -11.70
N PRO A 30 1.49 6.66 -12.61
CA PRO A 30 2.24 5.85 -13.57
C PRO A 30 3.31 6.70 -14.28
N GLY A 31 4.55 6.20 -14.34
CA GLY A 31 5.68 6.87 -14.98
C GLY A 31 6.27 8.03 -14.18
N GLN A 32 5.71 8.35 -13.01
CA GLN A 32 6.25 9.37 -12.12
C GLN A 32 7.60 8.93 -11.55
N GLN A 33 8.56 9.85 -11.53
CA GLN A 33 9.82 9.67 -10.82
C GLN A 33 9.56 9.72 -9.30
N LEU A 34 10.02 8.70 -8.59
CA LEU A 34 10.03 8.70 -7.13
C LEU A 34 11.17 9.58 -6.63
N GLU A 35 10.95 10.15 -5.45
CA GLU A 35 11.99 10.85 -4.70
C GLU A 35 13.21 9.96 -4.44
N SER A 36 14.36 10.59 -4.27
CA SER A 36 15.60 9.86 -4.00
C SER A 36 15.51 9.09 -2.68
N VAL A 37 16.32 8.03 -2.52
CA VAL A 37 16.42 7.28 -1.25
C VAL A 37 16.68 8.20 -0.07
N ARG A 38 17.52 9.25 -0.24
CA ARG A 38 17.83 10.20 0.82
C ARG A 38 16.65 11.12 1.15
N ALA A 39 15.91 11.56 0.14
CA ALA A 39 14.74 12.41 0.32
C ALA A 39 13.62 11.63 1.04
N LEU A 40 13.31 10.42 0.57
CA LEU A 40 12.34 9.52 1.23
C LEU A 40 12.77 9.14 2.65
N ALA A 41 14.06 8.90 2.88
CA ALA A 41 14.58 8.65 4.22
C ALA A 41 14.36 9.84 5.16
N GLY A 42 14.52 11.07 4.66
CA GLY A 42 14.21 12.28 5.41
C GLY A 42 12.71 12.46 5.65
N GLU A 43 11.87 12.20 4.63
CA GLU A 43 10.42 12.30 4.73
C GLU A 43 9.83 11.31 5.75
N PHE A 44 10.27 10.05 5.70
CA PHE A 44 9.80 9.00 6.60
C PHE A 44 10.55 8.98 7.94
N GLU A 45 11.60 9.79 8.10
CA GLU A 45 12.53 9.73 9.25
C GLU A 45 13.09 8.31 9.49
N ILE A 46 13.35 7.57 8.41
CA ILE A 46 13.80 6.17 8.42
C ILE A 46 15.22 6.06 7.85
N ASN A 47 15.99 5.08 8.34
CA ASN A 47 17.33 4.77 7.83
C ASN A 47 17.33 4.59 6.28
N PRO A 48 18.22 5.27 5.53
CA PRO A 48 18.32 5.15 4.07
C PRO A 48 18.44 3.71 3.55
N ASN A 49 19.11 2.81 4.28
CA ASN A 49 19.24 1.41 3.87
C ASN A 49 17.89 0.67 3.94
N THR A 50 17.04 1.02 4.90
CA THR A 50 15.67 0.49 5.03
C THR A 50 14.81 0.95 3.86
N ILE A 51 14.90 2.23 3.48
CA ILE A 51 14.23 2.78 2.28
C ILE A 51 14.73 2.08 1.01
N GLN A 52 16.06 1.91 0.89
CA GLN A 52 16.63 1.20 -0.25
C GLN A 52 16.10 -0.23 -0.35
N ARG A 53 16.01 -0.95 0.76
CA ARG A 53 15.42 -2.30 0.81
C ARG A 53 13.95 -2.29 0.38
N ALA A 54 13.15 -1.34 0.87
CA ALA A 54 11.75 -1.20 0.50
C ALA A 54 11.58 -0.95 -1.01
N LEU A 55 12.36 -0.03 -1.57
CA LEU A 55 12.32 0.26 -3.01
C LEU A 55 12.81 -0.91 -3.86
N GLN A 56 13.80 -1.68 -3.39
CA GLN A 56 14.24 -2.90 -4.07
C GLN A 56 13.13 -3.96 -4.13
N GLU A 57 12.34 -4.08 -3.06
CA GLU A 57 11.23 -5.02 -3.02
C GLU A 57 10.07 -4.57 -3.93
N LEU A 58 9.80 -3.28 -4.02
CA LEU A 58 8.85 -2.73 -4.98
C LEU A 58 9.31 -2.92 -6.44
N GLU A 59 10.63 -2.92 -6.67
CA GLU A 59 11.21 -3.32 -7.97
C GLU A 59 10.98 -4.81 -8.25
N ASN A 60 11.19 -5.68 -7.26
CA ASN A 60 10.91 -7.12 -7.40
C ASN A 60 9.42 -7.39 -7.72
N GLN A 61 8.53 -6.54 -7.21
CA GLN A 61 7.08 -6.57 -7.50
C GLN A 61 6.70 -5.90 -8.83
N ASN A 62 7.67 -5.36 -9.60
CA ASN A 62 7.44 -4.60 -10.84
C ASN A 62 6.57 -3.34 -10.69
N LEU A 63 6.38 -2.86 -9.46
CA LEU A 63 5.64 -1.63 -9.17
C LEU A 63 6.50 -0.37 -9.35
N VAL A 64 7.81 -0.55 -9.20
CA VAL A 64 8.83 0.48 -9.40
C VAL A 64 9.91 -0.08 -10.33
N PHE A 65 10.57 0.78 -11.12
CA PHE A 65 11.71 0.38 -11.93
C PHE A 65 12.83 1.43 -11.84
N SER A 66 14.06 0.94 -11.83
CA SER A 66 15.26 1.79 -11.86
C SER A 66 15.67 2.11 -13.30
N GLN A 67 15.89 3.39 -13.58
CA GLN A 67 16.59 3.85 -14.79
C GLN A 67 17.99 4.35 -14.41
N ARG A 68 19.00 3.83 -15.11
CA ARG A 68 20.40 4.23 -14.90
C ARG A 68 20.52 5.75 -14.98
N THR A 69 21.21 6.33 -14.00
CA THR A 69 21.43 7.78 -13.82
C THR A 69 20.18 8.68 -13.73
N ARG A 70 18.97 8.11 -13.79
CA ARG A 70 17.71 8.86 -13.72
C ARG A 70 16.86 8.52 -12.50
N GLY A 71 17.24 7.54 -11.69
CA GLY A 71 16.54 7.20 -10.46
C GLY A 71 15.42 6.17 -10.68
N ARG A 72 14.41 6.18 -9.82
CA ARG A 72 13.32 5.20 -9.80
C ARG A 72 12.01 5.80 -10.26
N PHE A 73 11.21 5.00 -10.93
CA PHE A 73 9.94 5.41 -11.52
C PHE A 73 8.85 4.40 -11.21
N VAL A 74 7.63 4.88 -11.05
CA VAL A 74 6.43 4.04 -10.89
C VAL A 74 6.10 3.35 -12.21
N THR A 75 5.70 2.09 -12.15
CA THR A 75 5.27 1.31 -13.33
C THR A 75 4.21 2.03 -14.16
N ASP A 76 4.34 1.98 -15.49
CA ASP A 76 3.31 2.44 -16.43
C ASP A 76 2.27 1.34 -16.74
N ASN A 77 2.44 0.15 -16.17
CA ASN A 77 1.53 -0.97 -16.36
C ASN A 77 0.25 -0.78 -15.52
N LEU A 78 -0.78 -0.18 -16.13
CA LEU A 78 -2.07 0.06 -15.49
C LEU A 78 -2.80 -1.22 -15.09
N ASP A 79 -2.62 -2.31 -15.84
CA ASP A 79 -3.25 -3.60 -15.52
C ASP A 79 -2.64 -4.19 -14.25
N LEU A 80 -1.32 -4.10 -14.08
CA LEU A 80 -0.63 -4.49 -12.84
C LEU A 80 -1.12 -3.66 -11.64
N ILE A 81 -1.23 -2.34 -11.78
CA ILE A 81 -1.74 -1.48 -10.69
C ILE A 81 -3.18 -1.87 -10.32
N ARG A 82 -4.03 -2.14 -11.32
CA ARG A 82 -5.41 -2.59 -11.10
C ARG A 82 -5.46 -3.95 -10.41
N GLU A 83 -4.60 -4.88 -10.80
CA GLU A 83 -4.49 -6.20 -10.20
C GLU A 83 -4.07 -6.10 -8.72
N GLU A 84 -3.04 -5.32 -8.42
CA GLU A 84 -2.59 -5.09 -7.03
C GLU A 84 -3.65 -4.39 -6.18
N ARG A 85 -4.42 -3.46 -6.76
CA ARG A 85 -5.60 -2.87 -6.09
C ARG A 85 -6.62 -3.93 -5.70
N TYR A 86 -6.95 -4.83 -6.64
CA TYR A 86 -7.91 -5.89 -6.38
C TYR A 86 -7.39 -6.87 -5.34
N LYS A 87 -6.13 -7.32 -5.44
CA LYS A 87 -5.49 -8.17 -4.43
C LYS A 87 -5.54 -7.56 -3.03
N MET A 88 -5.16 -6.29 -2.88
CA MET A 88 -5.19 -5.61 -1.59
C MET A 88 -6.62 -5.49 -1.04
N SER A 89 -7.61 -5.19 -1.90
CA SER A 89 -9.01 -5.16 -1.48
C SER A 89 -9.51 -6.51 -0.97
N GLN A 90 -9.13 -7.61 -1.62
CA GLN A 90 -9.51 -8.96 -1.21
C GLN A 90 -8.92 -9.33 0.15
N VAL A 91 -7.67 -8.95 0.42
CA VAL A 91 -7.04 -9.14 1.74
C VAL A 91 -7.82 -8.39 2.81
N LEU A 92 -8.07 -7.09 2.60
CA LEU A 92 -8.78 -6.25 3.58
C LEU A 92 -10.20 -6.73 3.85
N ILE A 93 -10.94 -7.08 2.79
CA ILE A 93 -12.31 -7.62 2.89
C ILE A 93 -12.31 -8.95 3.64
N LYS A 94 -11.34 -9.82 3.38
CA LYS A 94 -11.25 -11.11 4.05
C LYS A 94 -10.93 -10.94 5.54
N GLU A 95 -9.95 -10.11 5.88
CA GLU A 95 -9.59 -9.82 7.26
C GLU A 95 -10.77 -9.24 8.05
N SER A 96 -11.53 -8.32 7.44
CA SER A 96 -12.71 -7.76 8.10
C SER A 96 -13.85 -8.77 8.26
N ILE A 97 -14.07 -9.65 7.27
CA ILE A 97 -15.05 -10.74 7.38
C ILE A 97 -14.64 -11.71 8.51
N GLU A 98 -13.37 -12.10 8.59
CA GLU A 98 -12.87 -12.97 9.65
C GLU A 98 -13.02 -12.33 11.03
N ALA A 99 -12.75 -11.02 11.15
CA ALA A 99 -12.98 -10.27 12.38
C ALA A 99 -14.46 -10.27 12.78
N LEU A 100 -15.38 -10.05 11.84
CA LEU A 100 -16.82 -10.06 12.11
C LEU A 100 -17.33 -11.46 12.52
N TYR A 101 -16.84 -12.52 11.88
CA TYR A 101 -17.13 -13.88 12.31
C TYR A 101 -16.67 -14.15 13.75
N SER A 102 -15.50 -13.63 14.15
CA SER A 102 -15.02 -13.77 15.54
C SER A 102 -15.89 -13.06 16.58
N LEU A 103 -16.69 -12.08 16.15
CA LEU A 103 -17.68 -11.37 16.97
C LEU A 103 -19.05 -12.07 16.99
N GLY A 104 -19.20 -13.18 16.27
CA GLY A 104 -20.42 -13.99 16.22
C GLY A 104 -21.41 -13.61 15.12
N PHE A 105 -21.02 -12.75 14.18
CA PHE A 105 -21.88 -12.38 13.05
C PHE A 105 -22.02 -13.56 12.08
N ASP A 106 -23.21 -13.77 11.54
CA ASP A 106 -23.41 -14.62 10.37
C ASP A 106 -23.20 -13.88 9.04
N LYS A 107 -23.32 -14.59 7.93
CA LYS A 107 -23.06 -14.02 6.59
C LYS A 107 -24.07 -12.91 6.26
N GLU A 108 -25.33 -13.11 6.61
CA GLU A 108 -26.42 -12.17 6.36
C GLU A 108 -26.22 -10.89 7.19
N GLU A 109 -25.86 -11.02 8.46
CA GLU A 109 -25.53 -9.91 9.36
C GLU A 109 -24.31 -9.12 8.87
N ILE A 110 -23.27 -9.78 8.36
CA ILE A 110 -22.10 -9.11 7.78
C ILE A 110 -22.51 -8.26 6.57
N VAL A 111 -23.29 -8.83 5.66
CA VAL A 111 -23.75 -8.11 4.46
C VAL A 111 -24.61 -6.92 4.86
N GLU A 112 -25.51 -7.08 5.83
CA GLU A 112 -26.37 -6.00 6.30
C GLU A 112 -25.56 -4.90 7.01
N ALA A 113 -24.57 -5.26 7.84
CA ALA A 113 -23.67 -4.31 8.47
C ALA A 113 -22.91 -3.45 7.45
N TYR A 114 -22.40 -4.06 6.38
CA TYR A 114 -21.74 -3.31 5.31
C TYR A 114 -22.70 -2.39 4.57
N LYS A 115 -23.89 -2.88 4.19
CA LYS A 115 -24.91 -2.05 3.53
C LYS A 115 -25.28 -0.85 4.39
N LYS A 116 -25.52 -1.09 5.68
CA LYS A 116 -25.85 -0.05 6.65
C LYS A 116 -24.82 1.06 6.63
N ILE A 117 -23.54 0.74 6.77
CA ILE A 117 -22.45 1.73 6.77
C ILE A 117 -22.31 2.43 5.40
N LEU A 118 -22.43 1.69 4.30
CA LEU A 118 -22.24 2.24 2.95
C LEU A 118 -23.40 3.11 2.46
N PHE A 119 -24.61 2.95 3.02
CA PHE A 119 -25.83 3.58 2.53
C PHE A 119 -26.60 4.40 3.59
N GLU A 120 -26.21 4.40 4.88
CA GLU A 120 -26.83 5.25 5.92
C GLU A 120 -26.05 6.54 6.23
N GLU A 121 -24.85 6.76 5.69
CA GLU A 121 -24.18 8.07 5.74
C GLU A 121 -24.63 8.97 4.58
N GLU A 122 -25.91 9.40 4.59
CA GLU A 122 -26.42 10.60 3.92
C GLU A 122 -27.29 11.44 4.87
#